data_AF-A0A7U9J2G5-F1
#
_entry.id   AF-A0A7U9J2G5-F1
#
_cell.length_a   1.000
_cell.length_b   1.000
_cell.length_c   1.000
_cell.angle_alpha   90.00
_cell.angle_beta   90.00
_cell.angle_gamma   90.00
#
_symmetry.space_group_name_H-M   'P 1'
#
loop_
_entity.id
_entity.type
_entity.pdbx_description
1 polymer ?
#
loop_
_entity_poly.entity_id
_entity_poly.type
_entity_poly.pdbx_seq_one_letter_code
_entity_poly.pdbx_strand_id
1 'polypeptide(L)'
;MSYFLRKKWMVNLSGSGKILWALNMKKDSYPYLICMTVSGLIFIFLFFWWRADIYRVTFLNQSISHYYILFSMGIAFLLSLFWVKKGIVKQSGWKSLSAYLKVYAGMCIFAGFFLIIPLTTLTYFLPGETSSYVAPYRYTSGSSKSCSGAEVDDPDLHENIRICYPYGNYEYDNIIYVEKKINILGAVVTYAQTARDDTE
;
A
#
# COMPACT_ATOMS: atom_id res chain seq x y z
N MET A 1 35.95 33.68 17.87
CA MET A 1 37.20 33.32 17.17
C MET A 1 37.06 32.23 16.09
N SER A 2 35.87 31.93 15.53
CA SER A 2 35.69 30.81 14.58
C SER A 2 35.32 31.24 13.14
N TYR A 3 34.86 32.48 12.94
CA TYR A 3 34.52 33.00 11.60
C TYR A 3 35.75 33.43 10.78
N PHE A 4 36.83 33.89 11.43
CA PHE A 4 38.00 34.42 10.74
C PHE A 4 38.92 33.32 10.17
N LEU A 5 38.99 32.16 10.85
CA LEU A 5 39.72 30.98 10.35
C LEU A 5 39.04 30.33 9.14
N ARG A 6 37.72 30.48 9.02
CA ARG A 6 36.90 29.91 7.94
C ARG A 6 37.10 30.63 6.59
N LYS A 7 37.33 31.94 6.61
CA LYS A 7 37.67 32.70 5.39
C LYS A 7 39.07 32.38 4.87
N LYS A 8 40.04 32.15 5.76
CA LYS A 8 41.44 31.89 5.37
C LYS A 8 41.62 30.56 4.64
N TRP A 9 40.79 29.55 4.93
CA TRP A 9 40.79 28.26 4.22
C TRP A 9 40.15 28.33 2.82
N MET A 10 39.21 29.24 2.57
CA MET A 10 38.53 29.35 1.27
C MET A 10 39.40 29.92 0.13
N VAL A 11 40.50 30.60 0.47
CA VAL A 11 41.41 31.20 -0.52
C VAL A 11 42.33 30.13 -1.14
N ASN A 12 42.53 28.99 -0.47
CA ASN A 12 43.49 27.95 -0.88
C ASN A 12 42.89 26.74 -1.60
N LEU A 13 41.58 26.75 -1.90
CA LEU A 13 40.93 25.66 -2.63
C LEU A 13 40.89 25.97 -4.13
N SER A 14 41.57 25.12 -4.90
CA SER A 14 41.52 25.05 -6.38
C SER A 14 40.06 24.99 -6.88
N GLY A 15 39.81 25.49 -8.09
CA GLY A 15 38.45 25.69 -8.66
C GLY A 15 37.51 24.49 -8.52
N SER A 16 38.02 23.26 -8.66
CA SER A 16 37.25 22.02 -8.47
C SER A 16 36.78 21.82 -7.03
N GLY A 17 37.57 22.24 -6.03
CA GLY A 17 37.22 22.18 -4.61
C GLY A 17 36.10 23.14 -4.22
N LYS A 18 36.00 24.31 -4.87
CA LYS A 18 34.89 25.25 -4.68
C LYS A 18 33.57 24.75 -5.28
N ILE A 19 33.64 24.09 -6.44
CA ILE A 19 32.46 23.48 -7.09
C ILE A 19 31.96 22.27 -6.29
N LEU A 20 32.86 21.42 -5.80
CA LEU A 20 32.51 20.29 -4.94
C LEU A 20 31.85 20.76 -3.63
N TRP A 21 32.34 21.85 -3.03
CA TRP A 21 31.77 22.42 -1.81
C TRP A 21 30.40 23.08 -2.05
N ALA A 22 30.22 23.78 -3.17
CA ALA A 22 28.93 24.37 -3.57
C ALA A 22 27.87 23.31 -3.93
N LEU A 23 28.27 22.18 -4.51
CA LEU A 23 27.40 21.03 -4.74
C LEU A 23 27.04 20.33 -3.43
N ASN A 24 27.96 20.25 -2.47
CA ASN A 24 27.70 19.64 -1.16
C ASN A 24 26.76 20.51 -0.32
N MET A 25 26.94 21.84 -0.32
CA MET A 25 26.07 22.80 0.39
C MET A 25 24.63 22.84 -0.15
N LYS A 26 24.37 22.38 -1.38
CA LYS A 26 23.00 22.27 -1.92
C LYS A 26 22.20 21.12 -1.30
N LYS A 27 22.86 20.06 -0.83
CA LYS A 27 22.20 18.89 -0.22
C LYS A 27 21.84 19.12 1.26
N ASP A 28 22.57 20.01 1.93
CA ASP A 28 22.32 20.40 3.34
C ASP A 28 21.55 21.72 3.46
N SER A 29 20.98 22.21 2.35
CA SER A 29 20.22 23.46 2.34
C SER A 29 18.85 23.24 2.99
N TYR A 30 18.52 24.00 4.03
CA TYR A 30 17.21 24.03 4.69
C TYR A 30 15.99 23.89 3.74
N PRO A 31 15.91 24.56 2.57
CA PRO A 31 14.81 24.36 1.63
C PRO A 31 14.72 22.95 1.03
N TYR A 32 15.85 22.27 0.78
CA TYR A 32 15.85 20.87 0.32
C TYR A 32 15.32 19.94 1.41
N LEU A 33 15.74 20.16 2.66
CA LEU A 33 15.30 19.36 3.81
C LEU A 33 13.80 19.54 4.08
N ILE A 34 13.30 20.79 3.99
CA ILE A 34 11.86 21.11 4.08
C ILE A 34 11.10 20.43 2.93
N CYS A 35 11.59 20.52 1.70
CA CYS A 35 10.94 19.86 0.56
C CYS A 35 10.86 18.33 0.73
N MET A 36 11.94 17.69 1.18
CA MET A 36 11.96 16.25 1.39
C MET A 36 11.03 15.81 2.54
N THR A 37 10.98 16.58 3.63
CA THR A 37 10.10 16.27 4.77
C THR A 37 8.63 16.48 4.42
N VAL A 38 8.28 17.57 3.73
CA VAL A 38 6.91 17.83 3.27
C VAL A 38 6.45 16.76 2.28
N SER A 39 7.29 16.38 1.31
CA SER A 39 6.97 15.29 0.37
C SER A 39 6.75 13.95 1.08
N GLY A 40 7.57 13.64 2.10
CA GLY A 40 7.40 12.44 2.90
C GLY A 40 6.07 12.42 3.67
N LEU A 41 5.70 13.55 4.29
CA LEU A 41 4.44 13.68 5.01
C LEU A 41 3.22 13.56 4.07
N ILE A 42 3.28 14.19 2.90
CA ILE A 42 2.23 14.06 1.87
C ILE A 42 2.08 12.60 1.45
N PHE A 43 3.18 11.90 1.19
CA PHE A 43 3.13 10.50 0.80
C PHE A 43 2.49 9.61 1.89
N ILE A 44 2.85 9.82 3.15
CA ILE A 44 2.27 9.09 4.28
C ILE A 44 0.77 9.40 4.39
N PHE A 45 0.38 10.67 4.28
CA PHE A 45 -1.01 11.09 4.32
C PHE A 45 -1.83 10.44 3.19
N LEU A 46 -1.33 10.50 1.95
CA LEU A 46 -1.98 9.86 0.79
C LEU A 46 -2.11 8.35 0.97
N PHE A 47 -1.11 7.70 1.57
CA PHE A 47 -1.19 6.27 1.85
C PHE A 47 -2.29 5.93 2.86
N PHE A 48 -2.39 6.69 3.96
CA PHE A 48 -3.45 6.49 4.95
C PHE A 48 -4.84 6.79 4.37
N TRP A 49 -4.94 7.84 3.55
CA TRP A 49 -6.16 8.19 2.84
C TRP A 49 -6.57 7.06 1.88
N TRP A 50 -5.69 6.64 0.97
CA TRP A 50 -5.95 5.52 0.06
C TRP A 50 -6.37 4.26 0.83
N ARG A 51 -5.71 3.96 1.95
CA ARG A 51 -6.04 2.79 2.78
C ARG A 51 -7.41 2.91 3.43
N ALA A 52 -7.87 4.12 3.77
CA ALA A 52 -9.15 4.34 4.41
C ALA A 52 -10.32 4.34 3.41
N ASP A 53 -10.19 5.07 2.30
CA ASP A 53 -11.29 5.32 1.36
C ASP A 53 -11.35 4.36 0.18
N ILE A 54 -10.21 3.81 -0.25
CA ILE A 54 -10.15 2.94 -1.44
C ILE A 54 -10.00 1.49 -1.01
N TYR A 55 -8.93 1.18 -0.26
CA TYR A 55 -8.58 -0.21 0.05
C TYR A 55 -9.64 -0.95 0.89
N ARG A 56 -10.32 -0.26 1.81
CA ARG A 56 -11.31 -0.89 2.72
C ARG A 56 -12.63 -1.27 2.06
N VAL A 57 -12.98 -0.59 0.97
CA VAL A 57 -14.26 -0.79 0.27
C VAL A 57 -14.10 -1.58 -1.03
N THR A 58 -12.85 -1.81 -1.46
CA THR A 58 -12.52 -2.50 -2.70
C THR A 58 -12.12 -3.94 -2.42
N PHE A 59 -12.84 -4.87 -3.03
CA PHE A 59 -12.60 -6.30 -2.96
C PHE A 59 -12.23 -6.81 -4.35
N LEU A 60 -11.12 -7.55 -4.46
CA LEU A 60 -10.67 -8.11 -5.73
C LEU A 60 -11.32 -9.47 -5.96
N ASN A 61 -11.61 -9.80 -7.22
CA ASN A 61 -12.06 -11.14 -7.57
C ASN A 61 -10.94 -12.16 -7.30
N GLN A 62 -11.29 -13.39 -6.96
CA GLN A 62 -10.36 -14.48 -6.65
C GLN A 62 -9.35 -14.70 -7.79
N SER A 63 -9.80 -14.67 -9.06
CA SER A 63 -8.89 -14.80 -10.21
C SER A 63 -7.87 -13.66 -10.27
N ILE A 64 -8.30 -12.42 -10.02
CA ILE A 64 -7.45 -11.24 -10.07
C ILE A 64 -6.46 -11.24 -8.90
N SER A 65 -6.89 -11.68 -7.71
CA SER A 65 -6.02 -11.90 -6.56
C SER A 65 -4.89 -12.89 -6.88
N HIS A 66 -5.22 -14.04 -7.49
CA HIS A 66 -4.22 -15.02 -7.93
C HIS A 66 -3.25 -14.44 -8.98
N TYR A 67 -3.75 -13.73 -9.99
CA TYR A 67 -2.89 -13.08 -10.99
C TYR A 67 -1.99 -12.03 -10.38
N TYR A 68 -2.49 -11.23 -9.43
CA TYR A 68 -1.69 -10.26 -8.69
C TYR A 68 -0.54 -10.93 -7.93
N ILE A 69 -0.80 -12.04 -7.23
CA ILE A 69 0.25 -12.77 -6.50
C ILE A 69 1.31 -13.27 -7.48
N LEU A 70 0.92 -13.95 -8.56
CA LEU A 70 1.86 -14.47 -9.57
C LEU A 70 2.66 -13.36 -10.25
N PHE A 71 2.01 -12.26 -10.60
CA PHE A 71 2.66 -11.11 -11.22
C PHE A 71 3.65 -10.44 -10.27
N SER A 72 3.29 -10.29 -8.99
CA SER A 72 4.18 -9.73 -7.97
C SER A 72 5.43 -10.60 -7.74
N MET A 73 5.27 -11.92 -7.74
CA MET A 73 6.38 -12.87 -7.68
C MET A 73 7.29 -12.77 -8.92
N GLY A 74 6.70 -12.66 -10.11
CA GLY A 74 7.45 -12.50 -11.37
C GLY A 74 8.30 -11.22 -11.38
N ILE A 75 7.71 -10.08 -10.99
CA ILE A 75 8.43 -8.81 -10.89
C ILE A 75 9.54 -8.90 -9.83
N ALA A 76 9.25 -9.45 -8.66
CA ALA A 76 10.22 -9.62 -7.60
C ALA A 76 11.42 -10.48 -8.05
N PHE A 77 11.18 -11.49 -8.88
CA PHE A 77 12.23 -12.35 -9.43
C PHE A 77 13.14 -11.60 -10.39
N LEU A 78 12.56 -10.80 -11.29
CA LEU A 78 13.34 -9.96 -12.20
C LEU A 78 14.16 -8.91 -11.45
N LEU A 79 13.57 -8.29 -10.42
CA LEU A 79 14.25 -7.32 -9.57
C LEU A 79 15.37 -7.97 -8.75
N SER A 80 15.17 -9.16 -8.20
CA SER A 80 16.22 -9.86 -7.45
C SER A 80 17.40 -10.22 -8.35
N LEU A 81 17.14 -10.68 -9.59
CA LEU A 81 18.20 -10.92 -10.58
C LEU A 81 18.95 -9.64 -10.96
N PHE A 82 18.24 -8.53 -11.16
CA PHE A 82 18.85 -7.23 -11.45
C PHE A 82 19.80 -6.78 -10.34
N TRP A 83 19.40 -6.92 -9.07
CA TRP A 83 20.22 -6.56 -7.91
C TRP A 83 21.43 -7.47 -7.73
N VAL A 84 21.28 -8.77 -8.02
CA VAL A 84 22.41 -9.71 -8.02
C VAL A 84 23.41 -9.36 -9.13
N LYS A 85 22.94 -9.09 -10.35
CA LYS A 85 23.81 -8.67 -11.47
C LYS A 85 24.63 -7.42 -11.14
N LYS A 86 24.08 -6.51 -10.34
CA LYS A 86 24.75 -5.27 -9.89
C LYS A 86 25.82 -5.52 -8.81
N GLY A 87 26.04 -6.77 -8.40
CA GLY A 87 27.12 -7.15 -7.47
C GLY A 87 26.85 -6.75 -6.01
N ILE A 88 25.60 -6.40 -5.66
CA ILE A 88 25.22 -5.98 -4.30
C ILE A 88 25.23 -7.18 -3.33
N VAL A 89 25.00 -8.39 -3.84
CA VAL A 89 25.04 -9.63 -3.05
C VAL A 89 26.38 -10.33 -3.31
N LYS A 90 27.28 -10.34 -2.32
CA LYS A 90 28.57 -11.04 -2.41
C LYS A 90 28.34 -12.54 -2.57
N GLN A 91 28.77 -13.08 -3.71
CA GLN A 91 28.57 -14.47 -4.10
C GLN A 91 29.65 -15.35 -3.46
N SER A 92 29.33 -15.99 -2.33
CA SER A 92 30.22 -17.02 -1.73
C SER A 92 29.43 -18.28 -1.37
N GLY A 93 29.36 -19.24 -2.29
CA GLY A 93 28.95 -20.63 -2.06
C GLY A 93 27.52 -20.86 -1.56
N TRP A 94 27.28 -21.96 -0.83
CA TRP A 94 25.95 -22.38 -0.33
C TRP A 94 25.28 -21.36 0.60
N LYS A 95 26.07 -20.55 1.33
CA LYS A 95 25.58 -19.40 2.11
C LYS A 95 25.03 -18.26 1.23
N SER A 96 25.35 -18.24 -0.07
CA SER A 96 24.82 -17.29 -1.05
C SER A 96 23.38 -17.60 -1.47
N LEU A 97 22.95 -18.88 -1.44
CA LEU A 97 21.60 -19.27 -1.83
C LEU A 97 20.57 -18.77 -0.80
N SER A 98 20.87 -18.91 0.48
CA SER A 98 20.01 -18.41 1.56
C SER A 98 19.98 -16.88 1.59
N ALA A 99 21.07 -16.20 1.23
CA ALA A 99 21.09 -14.75 1.05
C ALA A 99 20.21 -14.32 -0.14
N TYR A 100 20.26 -15.04 -1.27
CA TYR A 100 19.40 -14.77 -2.42
C TYR A 100 17.92 -14.94 -2.10
N LEU A 101 17.56 -16.03 -1.40
CA LEU A 101 16.18 -16.31 -1.03
C LEU A 101 15.60 -15.21 -0.12
N LYS A 102 16.41 -14.69 0.81
CA LYS A 102 16.03 -13.55 1.67
C LYS A 102 15.79 -12.28 0.87
N VAL A 103 16.66 -11.99 -0.11
CA VAL A 103 16.49 -10.83 -1.00
C VAL A 103 15.23 -10.99 -1.82
N TYR A 104 15.02 -12.16 -2.45
CA TYR A 104 13.81 -12.44 -3.23
C TYR A 104 12.53 -12.32 -2.38
N ALA A 105 12.49 -12.92 -1.19
CA ALA A 105 11.35 -12.81 -0.28
C ALA A 105 11.05 -11.35 0.10
N GLY A 106 12.09 -10.56 0.39
CA GLY A 106 11.94 -9.12 0.63
C GLY A 106 11.39 -8.38 -0.59
N MET A 107 11.87 -8.71 -1.79
CA MET A 107 11.38 -8.12 -3.04
C MET A 107 9.94 -8.52 -3.36
N CYS A 108 9.49 -9.73 -2.99
CA CYS A 108 8.09 -10.14 -3.15
C CYS A 108 7.16 -9.28 -2.30
N ILE A 109 7.50 -9.08 -1.01
CA ILE A 109 6.71 -8.25 -0.11
C ILE A 109 6.67 -6.81 -0.62
N PHE A 110 7.82 -6.28 -1.06
CA PHE A 110 7.92 -4.95 -1.64
C PHE A 110 7.07 -4.82 -2.91
N ALA A 111 7.28 -5.69 -3.89
CA ALA A 111 6.55 -5.66 -5.16
C ALA A 111 5.04 -5.78 -4.96
N GLY A 112 4.59 -6.70 -4.09
CA GLY A 112 3.17 -6.84 -3.76
C GLY A 112 2.59 -5.53 -3.20
N PHE A 113 3.24 -4.96 -2.18
CA PHE A 113 2.80 -3.70 -1.58
C PHE A 113 2.70 -2.54 -2.59
N PHE A 114 3.65 -2.44 -3.53
CA PHE A 114 3.61 -1.40 -4.56
C PHE A 114 2.58 -1.66 -5.65
N LEU A 115 2.25 -2.92 -5.94
CA LEU A 115 1.30 -3.29 -6.99
C LEU A 115 -0.16 -3.26 -6.53
N ILE A 116 -0.43 -3.53 -5.25
CA ILE A 116 -1.81 -3.51 -4.74
C ILE A 116 -2.43 -2.10 -4.76
N ILE A 117 -1.60 -1.06 -4.59
CA ILE A 117 -2.03 0.34 -4.61
C ILE A 117 -2.67 0.70 -5.95
N PRO A 118 -1.97 0.63 -7.10
CA PRO A 118 -2.58 0.94 -8.38
C PRO A 118 -3.69 -0.03 -8.75
N LEU A 119 -3.58 -1.33 -8.41
CA LEU A 119 -4.59 -2.33 -8.75
C LEU A 119 -5.96 -2.01 -8.11
N THR A 120 -6.00 -1.80 -6.80
CA THR A 120 -7.25 -1.46 -6.10
C THR A 120 -7.76 -0.07 -6.45
N THR A 121 -6.86 0.88 -6.68
CA THR A 121 -7.24 2.23 -7.16
C THR A 121 -7.90 2.14 -8.54
N LEU A 122 -7.36 1.32 -9.43
CA LEU A 122 -7.95 1.06 -10.74
C LEU A 122 -9.32 0.41 -10.57
N THR A 123 -9.46 -0.64 -9.75
CA THR A 123 -10.75 -1.26 -9.44
C THR A 123 -11.77 -0.26 -8.89
N TYR A 124 -11.35 0.69 -8.05
CA TYR A 124 -12.23 1.71 -7.49
C TYR A 124 -12.76 2.70 -8.52
N PHE A 125 -11.91 3.14 -9.46
CA PHE A 125 -12.30 4.11 -10.49
C PHE A 125 -12.97 3.48 -11.72
N LEU A 126 -12.84 2.17 -11.93
CA LEU A 126 -13.49 1.50 -13.04
C LEU A 126 -15.03 1.57 -12.88
N PRO A 127 -15.75 2.01 -13.92
CA PRO A 127 -17.20 1.86 -13.91
C PRO A 127 -17.56 0.38 -13.91
N GLY A 128 -18.67 0.06 -13.26
CA GLY A 128 -19.16 -1.30 -13.08
C GLY A 128 -20.67 -1.31 -12.94
N GLU A 129 -21.26 -2.50 -13.01
CA GLU A 129 -22.69 -2.69 -12.79
C GLU A 129 -23.01 -2.57 -11.30
N THR A 130 -24.07 -1.84 -10.97
CA THR A 130 -24.55 -1.71 -9.59
C THR A 130 -25.38 -2.92 -9.22
N SER A 131 -25.02 -3.59 -8.12
CA SER A 131 -25.73 -4.72 -7.54
C SER A 131 -26.01 -4.44 -6.07
N SER A 132 -27.10 -4.98 -5.55
CA SER A 132 -27.45 -4.88 -4.14
C SER A 132 -28.01 -6.19 -3.62
N TYR A 133 -27.69 -6.53 -2.39
CA TYR A 133 -28.18 -7.74 -1.75
C TYR A 133 -28.39 -7.53 -0.24
N VAL A 134 -29.20 -8.41 0.34
CA VAL A 134 -29.40 -8.51 1.79
C VAL A 134 -28.89 -9.86 2.24
N ALA A 135 -28.06 -9.88 3.26
CA ALA A 135 -27.51 -11.11 3.81
C ALA A 135 -27.38 -11.04 5.34
N PRO A 136 -27.43 -12.18 6.03
CA PRO A 136 -27.02 -12.23 7.43
C PRO A 136 -25.51 -11.96 7.53
N TYR A 137 -25.08 -11.31 8.60
CA TYR A 137 -23.67 -11.02 8.83
C TYR A 137 -23.25 -11.41 10.26
N ARG A 138 -21.93 -11.50 10.47
CA ARG A 138 -21.33 -11.67 11.80
C ARG A 138 -20.53 -10.45 12.17
N TYR A 139 -20.82 -9.88 13.35
CA TYR A 139 -19.99 -8.82 13.90
C TYR A 139 -18.57 -9.32 14.14
N THR A 140 -17.59 -8.53 13.71
CA THR A 140 -16.19 -8.73 14.06
C THR A 140 -15.56 -7.46 14.61
N SER A 141 -14.92 -7.59 15.78
CA SER A 141 -14.16 -6.52 16.40
C SER A 141 -12.89 -6.19 15.59
N GLY A 142 -12.62 -4.89 15.47
CA GLY A 142 -11.42 -4.37 14.81
C GLY A 142 -10.13 -4.66 15.58
N SER A 143 -9.01 -4.55 14.87
CA SER A 143 -7.65 -4.72 15.37
C SER A 143 -6.77 -3.59 14.84
N SER A 144 -5.52 -3.48 15.30
CA SER A 144 -4.56 -2.52 14.70
C SER A 144 -4.39 -2.72 13.18
N LYS A 145 -4.65 -3.94 12.69
CA LYS A 145 -4.53 -4.31 11.27
C LYS A 145 -5.85 -4.30 10.49
N SER A 146 -7.00 -4.31 11.15
CA SER A 146 -8.32 -4.46 10.50
C SER A 146 -9.40 -3.60 11.16
N CYS A 147 -10.44 -3.24 10.43
CA CYS A 147 -11.56 -2.46 10.96
C CYS A 147 -12.55 -3.33 11.75
N SER A 148 -13.30 -2.70 12.66
CA SER A 148 -14.53 -3.29 13.19
C SER A 148 -15.61 -3.22 12.11
N GLY A 149 -16.45 -4.24 12.04
CA GLY A 149 -17.51 -4.24 11.04
C GLY A 149 -18.25 -5.55 10.92
N ALA A 150 -18.91 -5.70 9.76
CA ALA A 150 -19.74 -6.84 9.42
C ALA A 150 -18.98 -7.78 8.48
N GLU A 151 -18.83 -9.03 8.89
CA GLU A 151 -18.34 -10.11 8.04
C GLU A 151 -19.53 -10.78 7.37
N VAL A 152 -19.60 -10.69 6.03
CA VAL A 152 -20.73 -11.13 5.22
C VAL A 152 -20.22 -11.96 4.04
N ASP A 153 -20.94 -13.02 3.70
CA ASP A 153 -20.66 -13.83 2.51
C ASP A 153 -21.17 -13.09 1.27
N ASP A 154 -20.27 -12.71 0.37
CA ASP A 154 -20.62 -11.96 -0.83
C ASP A 154 -21.04 -12.92 -1.95
N PRO A 155 -22.29 -12.84 -2.45
CA PRO A 155 -22.81 -13.80 -3.43
C PRO A 155 -22.13 -13.68 -4.80
N ASP A 156 -21.54 -12.53 -5.13
CA ASP A 156 -20.93 -12.28 -6.45
C ASP A 156 -19.43 -12.58 -6.45
N LEU A 157 -18.75 -12.39 -5.32
CA LEU A 157 -17.34 -12.74 -5.15
C LEU A 157 -17.12 -14.18 -4.68
N HIS A 158 -18.15 -14.84 -4.13
CA HIS A 158 -18.07 -16.16 -3.50
C HIS A 158 -17.01 -16.25 -2.39
N GLU A 159 -16.80 -15.14 -1.68
CA GLU A 159 -15.87 -15.02 -0.56
C GLU A 159 -16.47 -14.17 0.55
N ASN A 160 -16.04 -14.42 1.79
CA ASN A 160 -16.41 -13.58 2.93
C ASN A 160 -15.70 -12.24 2.86
N ILE A 161 -16.46 -11.16 2.77
CA ILE A 161 -15.97 -9.79 2.81
C ILE A 161 -16.23 -9.16 4.17
N ARG A 162 -15.30 -8.31 4.61
CA ARG A 162 -15.47 -7.51 5.83
C ARG A 162 -15.78 -6.08 5.47
N ILE A 163 -17.01 -5.66 5.72
CA ILE A 163 -17.47 -4.30 5.51
C ILE A 163 -17.17 -3.47 6.76
N CYS A 164 -16.32 -2.46 6.61
CA CYS A 164 -15.90 -1.59 7.70
C CYS A 164 -16.97 -0.54 8.03
N TYR A 165 -17.35 -0.45 9.31
CA TYR A 165 -18.25 0.60 9.84
C TYR A 165 -19.52 0.85 8.99
N PRO A 166 -20.34 -0.19 8.71
CA PRO A 166 -21.61 0.02 8.03
C PRO A 166 -22.54 0.92 8.87
N TYR A 167 -23.48 1.60 8.23
CA TYR A 167 -24.47 2.43 8.92
C TYR A 167 -25.41 1.56 9.77
N GLY A 168 -25.82 2.03 10.94
CA GLY A 168 -26.71 1.28 11.83
C GLY A 168 -25.97 0.64 13.02
N ASN A 169 -26.64 -0.29 13.72
CA ASN A 169 -26.10 -0.91 14.92
C ASN A 169 -25.44 -2.27 14.62
N TYR A 170 -24.31 -2.22 13.94
CA TYR A 170 -23.65 -3.42 13.43
C TYR A 170 -23.10 -4.39 14.50
N GLU A 171 -23.12 -4.00 15.78
CA GLU A 171 -22.73 -4.88 16.90
C GLU A 171 -23.87 -5.79 17.37
N TYR A 172 -25.12 -5.33 17.26
CA TYR A 172 -26.30 -6.04 17.79
C TYR A 172 -27.31 -6.45 16.71
N ASP A 173 -27.25 -5.85 15.54
CA ASP A 173 -28.01 -6.25 14.36
C ASP A 173 -27.50 -7.59 13.80
N ASN A 174 -28.24 -8.19 12.86
CA ASN A 174 -27.94 -9.51 12.30
C ASN A 174 -28.06 -9.57 10.76
N ILE A 175 -28.70 -8.59 10.13
CA ILE A 175 -28.80 -8.49 8.67
C ILE A 175 -28.17 -7.20 8.16
N ILE A 176 -27.62 -7.26 6.96
CA ILE A 176 -26.99 -6.11 6.30
C ILE A 176 -27.51 -5.99 4.87
N TYR A 177 -27.94 -4.79 4.50
CA TYR A 177 -28.16 -4.39 3.12
C TYR A 177 -26.87 -3.81 2.57
N VAL A 178 -26.40 -4.35 1.45
CA VAL A 178 -25.14 -3.94 0.82
C VAL A 178 -25.43 -3.53 -0.62
N GLU A 179 -24.98 -2.35 -0.99
CA GLU A 179 -24.93 -1.84 -2.35
C GLU A 179 -23.46 -1.77 -2.80
N LYS A 180 -23.18 -2.29 -3.99
CA LYS A 180 -21.83 -2.35 -4.53
C LYS A 180 -21.83 -2.18 -6.05
N LYS A 181 -20.67 -1.82 -6.57
CA LYS A 181 -20.35 -1.79 -7.99
C LYS A 181 -19.45 -2.97 -8.33
N ILE A 182 -19.81 -3.74 -9.34
CA ILE A 182 -19.08 -4.92 -9.78
C ILE A 182 -18.42 -4.61 -11.12
N ASN A 183 -17.14 -4.91 -11.24
CA ASN A 183 -16.39 -4.77 -12.48
C ASN A 183 -15.51 -6.00 -12.73
N ILE A 184 -14.79 -5.99 -13.84
CA ILE A 184 -13.91 -7.11 -14.25
C ILE A 184 -12.78 -7.40 -13.25
N LEU A 185 -12.42 -6.43 -12.40
CA LEU A 185 -11.33 -6.56 -11.44
C LEU A 185 -11.83 -7.04 -10.06
N GLY A 186 -13.09 -6.79 -9.73
CA GLY A 186 -13.70 -7.12 -8.44
C GLY A 186 -14.95 -6.30 -8.14
N ALA A 187 -15.19 -6.02 -6.86
CA ALA A 187 -16.33 -5.25 -6.38
C ALA A 187 -15.90 -4.08 -5.49
N VAL A 188 -16.71 -3.03 -5.48
CA VAL A 188 -16.52 -1.84 -4.66
C VAL A 188 -17.82 -1.56 -3.91
N VAL A 189 -17.80 -1.69 -2.59
CA VAL A 189 -18.97 -1.39 -1.75
C VAL A 189 -19.19 0.11 -1.71
N THR A 190 -20.38 0.56 -2.10
CA THR A 190 -20.75 1.98 -2.13
C THR A 190 -21.60 2.38 -0.95
N TYR A 191 -22.42 1.47 -0.46
CA TYR A 191 -23.29 1.70 0.68
C TYR A 191 -23.53 0.40 1.44
N ALA A 192 -23.59 0.49 2.76
CA ALA A 192 -23.94 -0.66 3.59
C ALA A 192 -24.66 -0.19 4.84
N GLN A 193 -25.78 -0.83 5.15
CA GLN A 193 -26.61 -0.52 6.31
C GLN A 193 -27.07 -1.80 7.00
N THR A 194 -26.92 -1.84 8.31
CA THR A 194 -27.44 -2.93 9.14
C THR A 194 -28.88 -2.65 9.53
N ALA A 195 -29.62 -3.74 9.67
CA ALA A 195 -30.95 -3.75 10.22
C ALA A 195 -31.08 -4.98 11.13
N ARG A 196 -32.10 -4.94 11.98
CA ARG A 196 -32.47 -6.08 12.80
C ARG A 196 -33.56 -6.86 12.07
N ASP A 197 -33.35 -8.15 11.92
CA ASP A 197 -34.40 -9.06 11.46
C ASP A 197 -35.27 -9.40 12.67
N ASP A 198 -36.40 -8.69 12.80
CA ASP A 198 -37.35 -8.86 13.90
C ASP A 198 -38.37 -10.00 13.63
N THR A 199 -38.16 -10.83 12.60
CA THR A 199 -39.02 -12.00 12.35
C THR A 199 -38.68 -13.14 13.30
N GLU A 200 -39.26 -13.09 14.49
CA GLU A 200 -39.65 -14.26 15.30
C GLU A 200 -41.12 -14.59 15.09
#